data_AF-A0A960UUQ1-F1
#
_entry.id   AF-A0A960UUQ1-F1
#
_cell.length_a   1.000
_cell.length_b   1.000
_cell.length_c   1.000
_cell.angle_alpha   90.00
_cell.angle_beta   90.00
_cell.angle_gamma   90.00
#
_symmetry.space_group_name_H-M   'P 1'
#
loop_
_entity.id
_entity.type
_entity.pdbx_description
1 polymer ?
#
loop_
_entity_poly.entity_id
_entity_poly.type
_entity_poly.pdbx_seq_one_letter_code
_entity_poly.pdbx_strand_id
1 'polypeptide(L)'
;MHALRISLLTFIFFSLGAVSCKFIGSLTSPEATTIGSLSREALLQLPDSKNGCDSFDYFPEGGIRSFYCHIQQVVSYEKARKALPVDIFVSGPHGDNLDLNNNRSFGHYNPEFVTLLVDHGVPGSEDQTFRKLTQPIYDRYVSSLARIMFVTYRKFQKNPELLRQEAFALRRSLESGGLPDYYYEKYFYFMNPKFGENPDADFEYYYNNGFDGGYDGNVVKTAAYFWIRRSEDGTDKAFFRGLMKLLQTYDSAYLQL
;
A
#
# COMPACT_ATOMS: atom_id res chain seq x y z
N MET A 1 24.65 -60.20 21.38
CA MET A 1 24.89 -60.59 19.97
C MET A 1 24.37 -59.48 19.07
N HIS A 2 25.29 -58.79 18.38
CA HIS A 2 25.17 -57.89 17.22
C HIS A 2 24.07 -56.80 17.20
N ALA A 3 24.31 -55.53 16.84
CA ALA A 3 25.48 -54.75 16.45
C ALA A 3 25.06 -53.26 16.53
N LEU A 4 25.82 -52.41 17.22
CA LEU A 4 26.64 -51.32 16.66
C LEU A 4 26.07 -50.57 15.43
N ARG A 5 25.58 -49.33 15.64
CA ARG A 5 25.90 -48.19 14.77
C ARG A 5 26.12 -46.93 15.62
N ILE A 6 27.35 -46.43 15.52
CA ILE A 6 27.87 -45.15 16.02
C ILE A 6 27.60 -44.09 14.95
N SER A 7 27.22 -42.88 15.37
CA SER A 7 27.67 -41.57 14.85
C SER A 7 26.95 -40.47 15.65
N LEU A 8 27.59 -39.89 16.67
CA LEU A 8 28.35 -38.63 16.60
C LEU A 8 27.59 -37.50 15.88
N LEU A 9 27.00 -36.57 16.65
CA LEU A 9 27.34 -35.14 16.60
C LEU A 9 26.53 -34.33 17.63
N THR A 10 27.25 -33.97 18.67
CA THR A 10 26.96 -32.95 19.68
C THR A 10 27.15 -31.55 19.07
N PHE A 11 26.47 -30.53 19.64
CA PHE A 11 26.59 -29.07 19.38
C PHE A 11 26.02 -28.62 18.02
N ILE A 12 25.08 -27.67 17.93
CA ILE A 12 25.13 -26.29 18.45
C ILE A 12 23.71 -25.84 18.87
N PHE A 13 23.50 -25.68 20.16
CA PHE A 13 22.50 -24.77 20.72
C PHE A 13 23.27 -23.51 21.12
N PHE A 14 23.35 -22.50 20.25
CA PHE A 14 23.77 -21.16 20.62
C PHE A 14 23.15 -20.12 19.66
N SER A 15 22.47 -19.14 20.26
CA SER A 15 22.23 -17.78 19.76
C SER A 15 21.44 -17.58 18.45
N LEU A 16 20.11 -17.72 18.51
CA LEU A 16 19.20 -17.03 17.57
C LEU A 16 18.76 -15.64 18.06
N GLY A 17 19.28 -15.17 19.21
CA GLY A 17 18.90 -13.88 19.81
C GLY A 17 19.76 -12.66 19.42
N ALA A 18 20.80 -12.82 18.60
CA ALA A 18 21.76 -11.73 18.32
C ALA A 18 22.08 -11.49 16.82
N VAL A 19 21.50 -12.29 15.91
CA VAL A 19 21.76 -12.14 14.46
C VAL A 19 20.93 -11.01 13.84
N SER A 20 19.78 -10.67 14.44
CA SER A 20 18.91 -9.59 13.97
C SER A 20 19.62 -8.22 13.92
N CYS A 21 20.44 -7.89 14.92
CA CYS A 21 21.05 -6.55 14.99
C CYS A 21 22.29 -6.37 14.08
N LYS A 22 23.00 -7.45 13.72
CA LYS A 22 24.23 -7.35 12.89
C LYS A 22 23.99 -7.48 11.39
N PHE A 23 22.94 -8.18 10.97
CA PHE A 23 22.64 -8.34 9.54
C PHE A 23 22.04 -7.07 8.91
N ILE A 24 21.31 -6.26 9.70
CA ILE A 24 20.75 -4.98 9.24
C ILE A 24 21.86 -3.99 8.86
N GLY A 25 22.98 -3.99 9.60
CA GLY A 25 24.12 -3.09 9.35
C GLY A 25 24.90 -3.37 8.06
N SER A 26 24.73 -4.55 7.44
CA SER A 26 25.44 -4.92 6.20
C SER A 26 24.60 -4.74 4.93
N LEU A 27 23.33 -4.30 5.05
CA LEU A 27 22.41 -4.08 3.92
C LEU A 27 22.32 -2.61 3.49
N THR A 28 23.11 -1.73 4.11
CA THR A 28 23.25 -0.34 3.68
C THR A 28 24.13 -0.30 2.43
N SER A 29 23.49 -0.15 1.26
CA SER A 29 24.18 0.32 0.06
C SER A 29 24.82 1.68 0.38
N PRO A 30 26.10 1.90 0.05
CA PRO A 30 26.78 3.18 0.23
C PRO A 30 26.12 4.37 -0.51
N GLU A 31 25.15 4.10 -1.40
CA GLU A 31 24.47 5.09 -2.23
C GLU A 31 22.93 5.12 -2.00
N ALA A 32 22.42 4.50 -0.93
CA ALA A 32 20.98 4.44 -0.70
C ALA A 32 20.40 5.85 -0.44
N THR A 33 19.54 6.33 -1.34
CA THR A 33 18.78 7.57 -1.13
C THR A 33 17.95 7.48 0.15
N THR A 34 17.58 8.63 0.73
CA THR A 34 16.75 8.65 1.93
C THR A 34 15.48 7.81 1.77
N ILE A 35 14.78 7.93 0.64
CA ILE A 35 13.59 7.11 0.35
C ILE A 35 13.93 5.63 0.27
N GLY A 36 15.02 5.26 -0.39
CA GLY A 36 15.45 3.87 -0.47
C GLY A 36 15.73 3.28 0.91
N SER A 37 16.40 4.05 1.78
CA SER A 37 16.70 3.65 3.16
C SER A 37 15.43 3.49 4.00
N LEU A 38 14.51 4.46 3.96
CA LEU A 38 13.22 4.39 4.64
C LEU A 38 12.37 3.21 4.13
N SER A 39 12.40 2.94 2.83
CA SER A 39 11.65 1.83 2.22
C SER A 39 12.21 0.46 2.61
N ARG A 40 13.54 0.34 2.72
CA ARG A 40 14.19 -0.87 3.26
C ARG A 40 13.81 -1.10 4.72
N GLU A 41 13.86 -0.05 5.53
CA GLU A 41 13.48 -0.09 6.93
C GLU A 41 12.02 -0.52 7.09
N ALA A 42 11.11 0.15 6.38
CA ALA A 42 9.68 -0.15 6.37
C ALA A 42 9.40 -1.61 6.02
N LEU A 43 10.01 -2.15 4.95
CA LEU A 43 9.76 -3.53 4.54
C LEU A 43 10.37 -4.54 5.51
N LEU A 44 11.60 -4.33 5.98
CA LEU A 44 12.26 -5.28 6.89
C LEU A 44 11.58 -5.36 8.26
N GLN A 45 11.05 -4.25 8.78
CA GLN A 45 10.39 -4.22 10.09
C GLN A 45 8.88 -4.42 10.03
N LEU A 46 8.28 -4.49 8.82
CA LEU A 46 6.85 -4.73 8.65
C LEU A 46 6.34 -5.97 9.43
N PRO A 47 7.04 -7.12 9.45
CA PRO A 47 6.59 -8.30 10.20
C PRO A 47 6.44 -8.08 11.71
N ASP A 48 7.22 -7.16 12.29
CA ASP A 48 7.25 -6.87 13.73
C ASP A 48 6.47 -5.60 14.10
N SER A 49 5.95 -4.90 13.08
CA SER A 49 5.17 -3.68 13.27
C SER A 49 3.86 -3.96 14.00
N LYS A 50 3.40 -2.97 14.76
CA LYS A 50 2.10 -2.99 15.43
C LYS A 50 1.17 -1.98 14.77
N ASN A 51 -0.12 -2.14 15.00
CA ASN A 51 -1.07 -1.11 14.61
C ASN A 51 -0.84 0.18 15.40
N GLY A 52 -0.40 1.23 14.69
CA GLY A 52 -0.15 2.56 15.24
C GLY A 52 -1.35 3.51 15.19
N CYS A 53 -2.51 3.05 14.72
CA CYS A 53 -3.73 3.85 14.64
C CYS A 53 -4.73 3.47 15.73
N ASP A 54 -5.61 4.41 16.08
CA ASP A 54 -6.81 4.16 16.88
C ASP A 54 -7.93 3.57 16.02
N SER A 55 -7.71 2.35 15.51
CA SER A 55 -8.69 1.59 14.72
C SER A 55 -8.46 0.10 14.90
N PHE A 56 -9.47 -0.73 14.60
CA PHE A 56 -9.29 -2.19 14.63
C PHE A 56 -8.19 -2.63 13.64
N ASP A 57 -7.41 -3.63 14.03
CA ASP A 57 -6.30 -4.13 13.25
C ASP A 57 -6.75 -5.24 12.30
N TYR A 58 -6.84 -4.90 11.01
CA TYR A 58 -7.15 -5.85 9.93
C TYR A 58 -5.91 -6.24 9.13
N PHE A 59 -4.70 -5.91 9.61
CA PHE A 59 -3.47 -6.13 8.85
C PHE A 59 -3.19 -7.64 8.64
N PRO A 60 -2.76 -8.08 7.44
CA PRO A 60 -2.44 -7.29 6.24
C PRO A 60 -3.62 -7.05 5.28
N GLU A 61 -4.81 -7.57 5.58
CA GLU A 61 -5.98 -7.58 4.70
C GLU A 61 -6.92 -6.37 4.89
N GLY A 62 -6.50 -5.33 5.62
CA GLY A 62 -7.32 -4.16 5.95
C GLY A 62 -7.25 -3.01 4.96
N GLY A 63 -6.61 -3.21 3.81
CA GLY A 63 -6.38 -2.18 2.80
C GLY A 63 -5.37 -1.10 3.19
N ILE A 64 -5.36 0.00 2.45
CA ILE A 64 -4.27 0.99 2.50
C ILE A 64 -4.13 1.69 3.85
N ARG A 65 -5.25 1.93 4.57
CA ARG A 65 -5.20 2.57 5.90
C ARG A 65 -4.61 1.62 6.92
N SER A 66 -5.06 0.37 6.98
CA SER A 66 -4.48 -0.65 7.87
C SER A 66 -2.99 -0.85 7.58
N PHE A 67 -2.60 -0.91 6.30
CA PHE A 67 -1.19 -0.98 5.91
C PHE A 67 -0.39 0.25 6.40
N TYR A 68 -0.90 1.47 6.18
CA TYR A 68 -0.27 2.69 6.70
C TYR A 68 -0.12 2.67 8.23
N CYS A 69 -1.13 2.16 8.96
CA CYS A 69 -1.11 2.11 10.42
C CYS A 69 0.04 1.27 10.97
N HIS A 70 0.51 0.26 10.22
CA HIS A 70 1.71 -0.51 10.53
C HIS A 70 2.99 0.21 10.11
N ILE A 71 3.01 0.76 8.89
CA ILE A 71 4.19 1.47 8.37
C ILE A 71 4.56 2.66 9.25
N GLN A 72 3.60 3.42 9.77
CA GLN A 72 3.89 4.60 10.58
C GLN A 72 4.58 4.29 11.92
N GLN A 73 4.50 3.04 12.42
CA GLN A 73 5.25 2.62 13.61
C GLN A 73 6.74 2.40 13.31
N VAL A 74 7.07 2.12 12.04
CA VAL A 74 8.45 1.92 11.57
C VAL A 74 9.03 3.24 11.05
N VAL A 75 8.30 3.86 10.11
CA VAL A 75 8.65 5.14 9.51
C VAL A 75 7.47 6.10 9.73
N SER A 76 7.54 6.88 10.81
CA SER A 76 6.50 7.86 11.12
C SER A 76 6.43 8.96 10.05
N TYR A 77 5.25 9.57 9.91
CA TYR A 77 5.07 10.71 9.01
C TYR A 77 6.04 11.86 9.33
N GLU A 78 6.26 12.14 10.60
CA GLU A 78 7.22 13.16 11.04
C GLU A 78 8.66 12.82 10.62
N LYS A 79 9.09 11.56 10.83
CA LYS A 79 10.41 11.08 10.43
C LYS A 79 10.59 11.21 8.92
N ALA A 80 9.59 10.78 8.14
CA ALA A 80 9.61 10.92 6.69
C ALA A 80 9.69 12.39 6.26
N ARG A 81 8.81 13.26 6.76
CA ARG A 81 8.80 14.69 6.40
C ARG A 81 10.15 15.35 6.67
N LYS A 82 10.75 15.10 7.84
CA LYS A 82 12.04 15.71 8.23
C LYS A 82 13.23 15.20 7.42
N ALA A 83 13.15 13.99 6.90
CA ALA A 83 14.27 13.36 6.18
C ALA A 83 14.26 13.68 4.68
N LEU A 84 13.09 14.03 4.12
CA LEU A 84 12.92 14.25 2.69
C LEU A 84 13.32 15.68 2.28
N PRO A 85 13.89 15.85 1.08
CA PRO A 85 14.27 17.18 0.57
C PRO A 85 13.08 17.99 0.06
N VAL A 86 11.89 17.39 -0.03
CA VAL A 86 10.66 17.98 -0.55
C VAL A 86 9.49 17.64 0.37
N ASP A 87 8.49 18.51 0.38
CA ASP A 87 7.25 18.25 1.10
C ASP A 87 6.51 17.04 0.52
N ILE A 88 5.92 16.21 1.39
CA ILE A 88 5.10 15.06 0.96
C ILE A 88 3.81 15.53 0.30
N PHE A 89 3.19 16.61 0.82
CA PHE A 89 1.94 17.18 0.32
C PHE A 89 2.12 18.66 0.01
N VAL A 90 1.55 19.13 -1.10
CA VAL A 90 1.57 20.55 -1.49
C VAL A 90 0.34 21.31 -0.98
N SER A 91 -0.75 20.60 -0.69
CA SER A 91 -1.96 21.18 -0.12
C SER A 91 -2.83 20.10 0.54
N GLY A 92 -3.88 20.54 1.23
CA GLY A 92 -4.80 19.68 1.98
C GLY A 92 -4.69 19.88 3.48
N PRO A 93 -5.27 18.98 4.29
CA PRO A 93 -5.41 19.16 5.73
C PRO A 93 -4.18 18.69 6.53
N HIS A 94 -3.16 18.14 5.87
CA HIS A 94 -1.97 17.62 6.54
C HIS A 94 -1.02 18.75 6.88
N GLY A 95 -0.72 18.90 8.17
CA GLY A 95 0.28 19.84 8.68
C GLY A 95 1.46 19.09 9.28
N ASP A 96 1.82 19.40 10.53
CA ASP A 96 2.84 18.63 11.23
C ASP A 96 2.44 17.17 11.51
N ASN A 97 1.14 16.89 11.50
CA ASN A 97 0.55 15.57 11.64
C ASN A 97 -0.39 15.27 10.47
N LEU A 98 -0.63 13.99 10.20
CA LEU A 98 -1.67 13.59 9.25
C LEU A 98 -3.05 13.73 9.88
N ASP A 99 -3.90 14.55 9.26
CA ASP A 99 -5.34 14.51 9.47
C ASP A 99 -5.99 13.40 8.61
N LEU A 100 -6.21 12.23 9.21
CA LEU A 100 -6.81 11.06 8.55
C LEU A 100 -8.34 11.06 8.54
N ASN A 101 -8.98 12.00 9.23
CA ASN A 101 -10.43 12.03 9.42
C ASN A 101 -11.08 13.29 8.82
N ASN A 102 -10.31 14.12 8.11
CA ASN A 102 -10.84 15.28 7.41
C ASN A 102 -11.83 14.84 6.31
N ASN A 103 -13.07 15.32 6.40
CA ASN A 103 -14.09 15.10 5.37
C ASN A 103 -14.30 16.32 4.47
N ARG A 104 -13.57 17.42 4.66
CA ARG A 104 -13.70 18.68 3.90
C ARG A 104 -12.58 18.90 2.89
N SER A 105 -11.49 18.14 3.00
CA SER A 105 -10.34 18.17 2.11
C SER A 105 -9.56 16.86 2.20
N PHE A 106 -8.61 16.64 1.30
CA PHE A 106 -7.67 15.53 1.35
C PHE A 106 -6.26 16.02 1.00
N GLY A 107 -5.23 15.28 1.40
CA GLY A 107 -3.85 15.63 1.06
C GLY A 107 -3.58 15.46 -0.43
N HIS A 108 -3.12 16.53 -1.09
CA HIS A 108 -2.65 16.52 -2.46
C HIS A 108 -1.14 16.30 -2.45
N TYR A 109 -0.68 15.18 -3.00
CA TYR A 109 0.74 14.85 -2.98
C TYR A 109 1.55 15.85 -3.80
N ASN A 110 2.79 16.10 -3.36
CA ASN A 110 3.79 16.74 -4.20
C ASN A 110 4.20 15.77 -5.32
N PRO A 111 4.03 16.12 -6.62
CA PRO A 111 4.45 15.25 -7.73
C PRO A 111 5.95 14.89 -7.71
N GLU A 112 6.80 15.78 -7.18
CA GLU A 112 8.23 15.52 -7.03
C GLU A 112 8.49 14.45 -5.97
N PHE A 113 7.79 14.51 -4.83
CA PHE A 113 7.84 13.45 -3.82
C PHE A 113 7.42 12.10 -4.41
N VAL A 114 6.32 12.05 -5.17
CA VAL A 114 5.85 10.81 -5.78
C VAL A 114 6.87 10.27 -6.79
N THR A 115 7.53 11.14 -7.55
CA THR A 115 8.59 10.73 -8.48
C THR A 115 9.77 10.12 -7.72
N LEU A 116 10.26 10.77 -6.67
CA LEU A 116 11.33 10.22 -5.82
C LEU A 116 10.91 8.88 -5.20
N LEU A 117 9.64 8.73 -4.80
CA LEU A 117 9.10 7.48 -4.28
C LEU A 117 9.09 6.37 -5.34
N VAL A 118 8.73 6.66 -6.58
CA VAL A 118 8.77 5.67 -7.67
C VAL A 118 10.19 5.24 -7.99
N ASP A 119 11.12 6.21 -8.03
CA ASP A 119 12.49 5.96 -8.42
C ASP A 119 13.24 5.14 -7.36
N HIS A 120 12.97 5.37 -6.08
CA HIS A 120 13.74 4.78 -4.98
C HIS A 120 12.95 3.91 -3.99
N GLY A 121 11.61 3.93 -4.04
CA GLY A 121 10.74 3.27 -3.05
C GLY A 121 10.58 1.76 -3.20
N VAL A 122 11.22 1.16 -4.20
CA VAL A 122 11.26 -0.30 -4.40
C VAL A 122 12.71 -0.77 -4.41
N PRO A 123 13.39 -0.84 -3.25
CA PRO A 123 14.83 -1.14 -3.20
C PRO A 123 15.19 -2.49 -3.82
N GLY A 124 14.28 -3.46 -3.79
CA GLY A 124 14.46 -4.76 -4.44
C GLY A 124 14.56 -4.70 -5.97
N SER A 125 14.18 -3.59 -6.62
CA SER A 125 14.33 -3.46 -8.08
C SER A 125 15.81 -3.45 -8.48
N GLU A 126 16.64 -2.78 -7.69
CA GLU A 126 18.09 -2.63 -7.93
C GLU A 126 18.95 -3.61 -7.12
N ASP A 127 18.42 -4.14 -6.01
CA ASP A 127 19.16 -5.03 -5.10
C ASP A 127 18.51 -6.42 -5.06
N GLN A 128 19.10 -7.35 -5.83
CA GLN A 128 18.61 -8.72 -5.93
C GLN A 128 18.74 -9.49 -4.59
N THR A 129 19.75 -9.20 -3.78
CA THR A 129 19.93 -9.84 -2.47
C THR A 129 18.83 -9.40 -1.53
N PHE A 130 18.57 -8.10 -1.46
CA PHE A 130 17.47 -7.53 -0.69
C PHE A 130 16.11 -8.05 -1.17
N ARG A 131 15.88 -8.12 -2.49
CA ARG A 131 14.66 -8.71 -3.07
C ARG A 131 14.44 -10.14 -2.59
N LYS A 132 15.45 -11.01 -2.70
CA LYS A 132 15.35 -12.41 -2.25
C LYS A 132 15.05 -12.52 -0.75
N LEU A 133 15.70 -11.69 0.06
CA LEU A 133 15.49 -11.65 1.51
C LEU A 133 14.06 -11.22 1.87
N THR A 134 13.50 -10.26 1.13
CA THR A 134 12.21 -9.64 1.45
C THR A 134 11.03 -10.23 0.70
N GLN A 135 11.26 -11.15 -0.25
CA GLN A 135 10.19 -11.85 -0.98
C GLN A 135 9.13 -12.47 -0.03
N PRO A 136 9.49 -13.20 1.04
CA PRO A 136 8.48 -13.77 1.95
C PRO A 136 7.67 -12.70 2.69
N ILE A 137 8.25 -11.53 2.95
CA ILE A 137 7.57 -10.40 3.57
C ILE A 137 6.57 -9.80 2.58
N TYR A 138 6.99 -9.58 1.33
CA TYR A 138 6.11 -9.11 0.26
C TYR A 138 4.92 -10.06 0.08
N ASP A 139 5.20 -11.35 -0.08
CA ASP A 139 4.18 -12.37 -0.37
C ASP A 139 3.11 -12.39 0.72
N ARG A 140 3.52 -12.29 1.99
CA ARG A 140 2.62 -12.35 3.15
C ARG A 140 1.89 -11.05 3.45
N TYR A 141 2.54 -9.90 3.32
CA TYR A 141 2.04 -8.65 3.89
C TYR A 141 1.71 -7.56 2.86
N VAL A 142 2.21 -7.68 1.63
CA VAL A 142 2.11 -6.61 0.62
C VAL A 142 1.33 -7.04 -0.63
N SER A 143 1.46 -8.32 -1.02
CA SER A 143 0.94 -8.83 -2.29
C SER A 143 -0.55 -8.59 -2.50
N SER A 144 -1.39 -8.89 -1.49
CA SER A 144 -2.85 -8.72 -1.53
C SER A 144 -3.23 -7.27 -1.87
N LEU A 145 -2.73 -6.30 -1.09
CA LEU A 145 -2.99 -4.88 -1.32
C LEU A 145 -2.44 -4.42 -2.68
N ALA A 146 -1.22 -4.82 -3.06
CA ALA A 146 -0.63 -4.42 -4.34
C ALA A 146 -1.48 -4.89 -5.53
N ARG A 147 -1.95 -6.14 -5.50
CA ARG A 147 -2.82 -6.71 -6.53
C ARG A 147 -4.16 -5.99 -6.61
N ILE A 148 -4.79 -5.70 -5.47
CA ILE A 148 -6.07 -4.97 -5.42
C ILE A 148 -5.89 -3.55 -5.98
N MET A 149 -4.85 -2.83 -5.55
CA MET A 149 -4.52 -1.50 -6.08
C MET A 149 -4.34 -1.53 -7.60
N PHE A 150 -3.73 -2.59 -8.14
CA PHE A 150 -3.52 -2.76 -9.58
C PHE A 150 -4.85 -2.96 -10.31
N VAL A 151 -5.67 -3.94 -9.91
CA VAL A 151 -6.92 -4.24 -10.62
C VAL A 151 -7.93 -3.09 -10.54
N THR A 152 -7.97 -2.36 -9.40
CA THR A 152 -8.86 -1.20 -9.28
C THR A 152 -8.46 -0.09 -10.24
N TYR A 153 -7.15 0.20 -10.36
CA TYR A 153 -6.69 1.20 -11.32
C TYR A 153 -6.89 0.74 -12.77
N ARG A 154 -6.66 -0.54 -13.06
CA ARG A 154 -6.95 -1.13 -14.39
C ARG A 154 -8.43 -1.00 -14.76
N LYS A 155 -9.35 -1.14 -13.81
CA LYS A 155 -10.78 -0.90 -14.05
C LYS A 155 -11.04 0.55 -14.43
N PHE A 156 -10.46 1.53 -13.73
CA PHE A 156 -10.55 2.94 -14.13
C PHE A 156 -9.90 3.23 -15.49
N GLN A 157 -8.75 2.62 -15.80
CA GLN A 157 -8.11 2.78 -17.12
C GLN A 157 -8.99 2.27 -18.27
N LYS A 158 -9.74 1.17 -18.04
CA LYS A 158 -10.71 0.65 -19.00
C LYS A 158 -11.99 1.49 -19.08
N ASN A 159 -12.30 2.24 -18.03
CA ASN A 159 -13.50 3.05 -17.89
C ASN A 159 -13.15 4.49 -17.48
N PRO A 160 -12.46 5.26 -18.33
CA PRO A 160 -11.97 6.59 -17.95
C PRO A 160 -13.10 7.57 -17.64
N GLU A 161 -14.29 7.36 -18.20
CA GLU A 161 -15.48 8.14 -17.87
C GLU A 161 -15.94 7.92 -16.43
N LEU A 162 -15.91 6.68 -15.94
CA LEU A 162 -16.23 6.37 -14.55
C LEU A 162 -15.29 7.12 -13.59
N LEU A 163 -13.98 7.13 -13.87
CA LEU A 163 -13.02 7.90 -13.05
C LEU A 163 -13.36 9.39 -13.05
N ARG A 164 -13.67 9.97 -14.21
CA ARG A 164 -14.05 11.39 -14.32
C ARG A 164 -15.31 11.71 -13.54
N GLN A 165 -16.31 10.83 -13.58
CA GLN A 165 -17.58 11.01 -12.87
C GLN A 165 -17.39 10.94 -11.35
N GLU A 166 -16.67 9.92 -10.86
CA GLU A 166 -16.42 9.78 -9.42
C GLU A 166 -15.52 10.91 -8.88
N ALA A 167 -14.54 11.36 -9.66
CA ALA A 167 -13.70 12.51 -9.31
C ALA A 167 -14.50 13.81 -9.26
N PHE A 168 -15.41 14.02 -10.22
CA PHE A 168 -16.33 15.16 -10.22
C PHE A 168 -17.29 15.10 -9.01
N ALA A 169 -17.84 13.93 -8.69
CA ALA A 169 -18.71 13.74 -7.54
C ALA A 169 -17.97 14.07 -6.22
N LEU A 170 -16.74 13.58 -6.06
CA LEU A 170 -15.89 13.88 -4.91
C LEU A 170 -15.69 15.40 -4.76
N ARG A 171 -15.26 16.06 -5.84
CA ARG A 171 -15.01 17.50 -5.83
C ARG A 171 -16.25 18.29 -5.44
N ARG A 172 -17.39 17.95 -6.04
CA ARG A 172 -18.68 18.60 -5.75
C ARG A 172 -19.08 18.43 -4.28
N SER A 173 -18.90 17.24 -3.70
CA SER A 173 -19.16 17.01 -2.28
C SER A 173 -18.28 17.89 -1.39
N LEU A 174 -16.98 17.95 -1.66
CA LEU A 174 -16.04 18.80 -0.91
C LEU A 174 -16.41 20.29 -1.00
N GLU A 175 -16.75 20.79 -2.20
CA GLU A 175 -17.20 22.16 -2.43
C GLU A 175 -18.54 22.47 -1.73
N SER A 176 -19.42 21.48 -1.59
CA SER A 176 -20.75 21.63 -0.97
C SER A 176 -20.76 21.56 0.56
N GLY A 177 -19.61 21.46 1.21
CA GLY A 177 -19.50 21.46 2.67
C GLY A 177 -18.86 20.21 3.29
N GLY A 178 -18.41 19.26 2.46
CA GLY A 178 -17.70 18.06 2.88
C GLY A 178 -18.36 16.77 2.40
N LEU A 179 -17.68 15.66 2.64
CA LEU A 179 -18.16 14.33 2.30
C LEU A 179 -19.22 13.87 3.31
N PRO A 180 -20.33 13.27 2.85
CA PRO A 180 -21.27 12.64 3.75
C PRO A 180 -20.60 11.49 4.50
N ASP A 181 -21.17 11.13 5.65
CA ASP A 181 -20.76 9.93 6.38
C ASP A 181 -20.86 8.73 5.44
N TYR A 182 -19.89 7.83 5.54
CA TYR A 182 -19.82 6.62 4.71
C TYR A 182 -19.73 6.86 3.19
N TYR A 183 -19.32 8.06 2.73
CA TYR A 183 -19.22 8.41 1.31
C TYR A 183 -18.54 7.35 0.45
N TYR A 184 -17.45 6.75 0.93
CA TYR A 184 -16.66 5.79 0.19
C TYR A 184 -17.17 4.34 0.31
N GLU A 185 -18.20 4.05 1.11
CA GLU A 185 -18.75 2.70 1.27
C GLU A 185 -19.36 2.16 -0.02
N LYS A 186 -19.86 3.03 -0.91
CA LYS A 186 -20.35 2.61 -2.23
C LYS A 186 -19.30 1.86 -3.04
N TYR A 187 -18.02 2.19 -2.86
CA TYR A 187 -16.91 1.52 -3.55
C TYR A 187 -16.63 0.10 -3.03
N PHE A 188 -17.35 -0.39 -2.01
CA PHE A 188 -17.30 -1.80 -1.63
C PHE A 188 -17.60 -2.70 -2.83
N TYR A 189 -18.57 -2.30 -3.66
CA TYR A 189 -18.97 -3.00 -4.87
C TYR A 189 -18.19 -2.55 -6.11
N PHE A 190 -17.10 -1.81 -5.96
CA PHE A 190 -16.43 -1.19 -7.12
C PHE A 190 -15.98 -2.22 -8.15
N MET A 191 -15.65 -3.45 -7.76
CA MET A 191 -15.27 -4.52 -8.70
C MET A 191 -16.46 -5.25 -9.33
N ASN A 192 -17.69 -5.03 -8.87
CA ASN A 192 -18.91 -5.55 -9.48
C ASN A 192 -18.98 -5.18 -10.99
N PRO A 193 -19.32 -6.12 -11.90
CA PRO A 193 -19.41 -5.83 -13.34
C PRO A 193 -20.36 -4.69 -13.69
N LYS A 194 -21.40 -4.47 -12.89
CA LYS A 194 -22.44 -3.45 -13.08
C LYS A 194 -22.18 -2.12 -12.39
N PHE A 195 -21.10 -2.00 -11.61
CA PHE A 195 -20.76 -0.74 -10.91
C PHE A 195 -20.65 0.46 -11.86
N GLY A 196 -20.01 0.30 -13.02
CA GLY A 196 -19.86 1.40 -13.97
C GLY A 196 -21.16 1.84 -14.64
N GLU A 197 -22.19 0.98 -14.65
CA GLU A 197 -23.51 1.29 -15.21
C GLU A 197 -24.40 2.01 -14.19
N ASN A 198 -24.23 1.70 -12.89
CA ASN A 198 -25.04 2.25 -11.82
C ASN A 198 -24.24 2.35 -10.50
N PRO A 199 -23.30 3.31 -10.36
CA PRO A 199 -22.35 3.38 -9.24
C PRO A 199 -23.01 3.65 -7.88
N ASP A 200 -24.21 4.25 -7.89
CA ASP A 200 -24.97 4.61 -6.69
C ASP A 200 -26.12 3.62 -6.40
N ALA A 201 -26.11 2.43 -7.01
CA ALA A 201 -27.06 1.37 -6.71
C ALA A 201 -26.95 0.87 -5.25
N ASP A 202 -28.01 0.23 -4.77
CA ASP A 202 -28.05 -0.34 -3.43
C ASP A 202 -27.41 -1.74 -3.34
N PHE A 203 -27.38 -2.27 -2.11
CA PHE A 203 -26.89 -3.62 -1.81
C PHE A 203 -27.59 -4.69 -2.65
N GLU A 204 -28.92 -4.63 -2.78
CA GLU A 204 -29.70 -5.68 -3.43
C GLU A 204 -29.37 -5.76 -4.92
N TYR A 205 -29.23 -4.60 -5.57
CA TYR A 205 -28.77 -4.53 -6.94
C TYR A 205 -27.42 -5.22 -7.11
N TYR A 206 -26.42 -4.86 -6.31
CA TYR A 206 -25.09 -5.44 -6.46
C TYR A 206 -25.03 -6.91 -6.10
N TYR A 207 -25.70 -7.33 -5.02
CA TYR A 207 -25.79 -8.72 -4.60
C TYR A 207 -26.31 -9.61 -5.73
N ASN A 208 -27.38 -9.19 -6.40
CA ASN A 208 -27.97 -9.92 -7.53
C ASN A 208 -27.15 -9.86 -8.83
N ASN A 209 -26.12 -9.01 -8.90
CA ASN A 209 -25.31 -8.78 -10.09
C ASN A 209 -23.81 -9.10 -9.87
N GLY A 210 -23.49 -10.01 -8.96
CA GLY A 210 -22.11 -10.49 -8.73
C GLY A 210 -21.42 -9.93 -7.49
N PHE A 211 -22.18 -9.29 -6.59
CA PHE A 211 -21.74 -8.79 -5.29
C PHE A 211 -20.48 -7.90 -5.38
N ASP A 212 -19.37 -8.28 -4.75
CA ASP A 212 -18.10 -7.56 -4.75
C ASP A 212 -17.20 -7.88 -5.96
N GLY A 213 -17.69 -8.68 -6.92
CA GLY A 213 -16.93 -9.08 -8.09
C GLY A 213 -15.79 -10.07 -7.81
N GLY A 214 -15.81 -10.75 -6.66
CA GLY A 214 -14.82 -11.75 -6.27
C GLY A 214 -13.56 -11.17 -5.64
N TYR A 215 -13.63 -9.94 -5.13
CA TYR A 215 -12.56 -9.25 -4.41
C TYR A 215 -13.05 -8.84 -3.02
N ASP A 216 -12.16 -8.71 -2.04
CA ASP A 216 -12.54 -8.15 -0.75
C ASP A 216 -12.99 -6.67 -0.90
N GLY A 217 -14.30 -6.45 -0.84
CA GLY A 217 -14.92 -5.13 -0.95
C GLY A 217 -14.39 -4.11 0.07
N ASN A 218 -13.97 -4.55 1.27
CA ASN A 218 -13.42 -3.66 2.29
C ASN A 218 -12.03 -3.13 1.91
N VAL A 219 -11.24 -3.93 1.20
CA VAL A 219 -9.95 -3.46 0.67
C VAL A 219 -10.16 -2.63 -0.59
N VAL A 220 -11.00 -3.13 -1.50
CA VAL A 220 -11.33 -2.49 -2.78
C VAL A 220 -11.81 -1.06 -2.60
N LYS A 221 -12.72 -0.80 -1.65
CA LYS A 221 -13.26 0.55 -1.43
C LYS A 221 -12.17 1.56 -1.09
N THR A 222 -11.16 1.15 -0.33
CA THR A 222 -10.03 2.01 0.03
C THR A 222 -9.10 2.27 -1.16
N ALA A 223 -8.90 1.27 -2.03
CA ALA A 223 -8.09 1.38 -3.23
C ALA A 223 -8.77 2.25 -4.30
N ALA A 224 -10.06 2.04 -4.57
CA ALA A 224 -10.83 2.85 -5.50
C ALA A 224 -10.82 4.33 -5.07
N TYR A 225 -11.12 4.59 -3.79
CA TYR A 225 -11.12 5.95 -3.25
C TYR A 225 -9.73 6.60 -3.21
N PHE A 226 -8.66 5.81 -3.05
CA PHE A 226 -7.29 6.31 -3.24
C PHE A 226 -7.09 6.81 -4.67
N TRP A 227 -7.41 6.00 -5.69
CA TRP A 227 -7.18 6.37 -7.08
C TRP A 227 -7.97 7.60 -7.54
N ILE A 228 -9.21 7.75 -7.07
CA ILE A 228 -10.03 8.95 -7.35
C ILE A 228 -9.35 10.22 -6.81
N ARG A 229 -8.82 10.18 -5.58
CA ARG A 229 -8.08 11.33 -5.02
C ARG A 229 -6.78 11.62 -5.79
N ARG A 230 -6.10 10.58 -6.26
CA ARG A 230 -4.86 10.72 -7.05
C ARG A 230 -5.11 11.23 -8.47
N SER A 231 -6.30 11.01 -9.04
CA SER A 231 -6.64 11.64 -10.31
C SER A 231 -6.89 13.14 -10.17
N GLU A 232 -7.40 13.57 -9.02
CA GLU A 232 -7.65 14.99 -8.72
C GLU A 232 -6.37 15.79 -8.47
N ASP A 233 -5.32 15.18 -7.91
CA ASP A 233 -4.00 15.83 -7.75
C ASP A 233 -3.00 15.49 -8.87
N GLY A 234 -3.42 14.72 -9.89
CA GLY A 234 -2.61 14.37 -11.06
C GLY A 234 -1.46 13.39 -10.80
N THR A 235 -1.40 12.77 -9.62
CA THR A 235 -0.31 11.84 -9.25
C THR A 235 -0.62 10.37 -9.52
N ASP A 236 -1.85 10.05 -9.96
CA ASP A 236 -2.33 8.68 -10.19
C ASP A 236 -1.42 7.86 -11.11
N LYS A 237 -1.00 8.41 -12.25
CA LYS A 237 -0.12 7.73 -13.22
C LYS A 237 1.26 7.45 -12.64
N ALA A 238 1.80 8.36 -11.82
CA ALA A 238 3.09 8.19 -11.19
C ALA A 238 3.02 7.10 -10.11
N PHE A 239 2.00 7.13 -9.25
CA PHE A 239 1.75 6.06 -8.28
C PHE A 239 1.55 4.70 -8.97
N PHE A 240 0.79 4.64 -10.06
CA PHE A 240 0.60 3.40 -10.80
C PHE A 240 1.91 2.87 -11.41
N ARG A 241 2.80 3.76 -11.88
CA ARG A 241 4.15 3.37 -12.31
C ARG A 241 4.95 2.74 -11.17
N GLY A 242 4.91 3.34 -9.98
CA GLY A 242 5.55 2.77 -8.78
C GLY A 242 4.98 1.40 -8.40
N LEU A 243 3.65 1.26 -8.47
CA LEU A 243 2.98 -0.02 -8.23
C LEU A 243 3.39 -1.08 -9.27
N MET A 244 3.47 -0.71 -10.55
CA MET A 244 3.97 -1.60 -11.59
C MET A 244 5.41 -2.02 -11.34
N LYS A 245 6.29 -1.10 -10.91
CA LYS A 245 7.67 -1.42 -10.53
C LYS A 245 7.71 -2.41 -9.36
N LEU A 246 6.86 -2.23 -8.34
CA LEU A 246 6.73 -3.16 -7.22
C LEU A 246 6.31 -4.56 -7.68
N LEU A 247 5.23 -4.65 -8.47
CA LEU A 247 4.70 -5.92 -8.99
C LEU A 247 5.70 -6.60 -9.93
N GLN A 248 6.36 -5.87 -10.82
CA GLN A 248 7.42 -6.45 -11.68
C GLN A 248 8.60 -6.96 -10.86
N THR A 249 8.89 -6.34 -9.72
CA THR A 249 10.00 -6.71 -8.84
C THR A 249 9.70 -8.01 -8.08
N TYR A 250 8.52 -8.12 -7.48
CA TYR A 250 8.19 -9.20 -6.54
C TYR A 250 7.10 -10.16 -7.03
N ASP A 251 6.29 -9.80 -8.01
CA ASP A 251 5.05 -10.51 -8.37
C ASP A 251 4.76 -10.48 -9.88
N SER A 252 5.81 -10.64 -10.69
CA SER A 252 5.72 -10.51 -12.15
C SER A 252 4.83 -11.57 -12.79
N ALA A 253 4.67 -12.73 -12.14
CA ALA A 253 3.76 -13.79 -12.57
C ALA A 253 2.29 -13.35 -12.54
N TYR A 254 1.89 -12.52 -11.55
CA TYR A 254 0.53 -11.98 -11.47
C TYR A 254 0.20 -11.07 -12.66
N LEU A 255 1.20 -10.37 -13.21
CA LEU A 255 1.02 -9.47 -14.35
C LEU A 255 0.84 -10.19 -15.70
N GLN A 256 1.03 -11.51 -15.75
CA GLN A 256 0.91 -12.33 -16.96
C GLN A 256 -0.47 -12.99 -17.11
N LEU A 257 -1.35 -12.80 -16.11
CA LEU A 257 -2.73 -13.29 -16.07
C LEU A 257 -3.70 -12.29 -16.71
#